data_AF-A0A7Y2BIE0-F1
#
_entry.id   AF-A0A7Y2BIE0-F1
#
_cell.length_a   1.000
_cell.length_b   1.000
_cell.length_c   1.000
_cell.angle_alpha   90.00
_cell.angle_beta   90.00
_cell.angle_gamma   90.00
#
_symmetry.space_group_name_H-M   'P 1'
#
loop_
_entity.id
_entity.type
_entity.pdbx_description
1 polymer ?
#
loop_
_entity_poly.entity_id
_entity_poly.type
_entity_poly.pdbx_seq_one_letter_code
_entity_poly.pdbx_strand_id
1 'polypeptide(L)' 'MFDQMHRAMNSAVLNIAEADGNDAGTARARFASACGSAKEVRAGLQLAVAYGYVPSSKVTKVDIALDEVCAMSWRLSGR' A
#
# COMPACT_ATOMS: atom_id res chain seq x y z
N MET A 1 -3.48 -15.38 -2.58
CA MET A 1 -2.52 -14.27 -2.77
C MET A 1 -3.15 -13.13 -3.53
N PHE A 2 -3.57 -13.32 -4.79
CA PHE A 2 -4.14 -12.24 -5.61
C PHE A 2 -5.37 -11.55 -4.98
N ASP A 3 -6.30 -12.31 -4.38
CA ASP A 3 -7.44 -11.71 -3.67
C ASP A 3 -7.02 -10.89 -2.44
N GLN A 4 -6.00 -11.34 -1.72
CA GLN A 4 -5.45 -10.60 -0.57
C GLN A 4 -4.78 -9.31 -1.04
N MET A 5 -4.01 -9.35 -2.14
CA MET A 5 -3.41 -8.16 -2.74
C MET A 5 -4.46 -7.17 -3.24
N HIS A 6 -5.52 -7.65 -3.89
CA HIS A 6 -6.62 -6.81 -4.36
C HIS A 6 -7.32 -6.11 -3.18
N ARG A 7 -7.61 -6.85 -2.10
CA ARG A 7 -8.17 -6.27 -0.87
C ARG A 7 -7.23 -5.25 -0.22
N ALA A 8 -5.94 -5.56 -0.13
CA ALA A 8 -4.93 -4.66 0.45
C ALA A 8 -4.79 -3.37 -0.38
N MET A 9 -4.82 -3.48 -1.71
CA MET A 9 -4.80 -2.30 -2.58
C MET A 9 -6.02 -1.41 -2.37
N ASN A 10 -7.22 -2.00 -2.33
CA ASN A 10 -8.45 -1.25 -2.04
C ASN A 10 -8.40 -0.61 -0.64
N SER A 11 -7.91 -1.36 0.37
CA SER A 11 -7.71 -0.85 1.73
C SER A 11 -6.77 0.36 1.77
N ALA A 12 -5.66 0.32 1.04
CA ALA A 12 -4.72 1.44 1.00
C ALA A 12 -5.38 2.73 0.48
N VAL A 13 -6.11 2.64 -0.64
CA VAL A 13 -6.82 3.78 -1.23
C VAL A 13 -7.92 4.29 -0.30
N LEU A 14 -8.74 3.40 0.27
CA LEU A 14 -9.83 3.78 1.16
C LEU A 14 -9.31 4.45 2.44
N ASN A 15 -8.25 3.93 3.05
CA ASN A 15 -7.67 4.55 4.24
C ASN A 15 -7.07 5.93 3.94
N ILE A 16 -6.46 6.16 2.77
CA ILE A 16 -5.98 7.49 2.39
C ILE A 16 -7.14 8.47 2.26
N ALA A 17 -8.20 8.08 1.54
CA ALA A 17 -9.39 8.92 1.36
C ALA A 17 -10.10 9.22 2.69
N GLU A 18 -10.20 8.24 3.58
CA GLU A 18 -10.74 8.43 4.92
C GLU A 18 -9.86 9.38 5.76
N ALA A 19 -8.53 9.28 5.64
CA ALA A 19 -7.63 10.13 6.40
C ALA A 19 -7.80 11.62 6.07
N ASP A 20 -8.05 11.95 4.80
CA ASP A 20 -8.23 13.32 4.31
C ASP A 20 -9.46 14.03 4.92
N GLY A 21 -10.48 13.27 5.30
CA GLY A 21 -11.73 13.79 5.87
C GLY A 21 -11.85 13.75 7.40
N ASN A 22 -10.80 13.33 8.12
CA ASN A 22 -10.87 13.03 9.56
C ASN A 22 -9.97 13.94 10.42
N ASP A 23 -10.31 14.04 11.70
CA ASP A 23 -9.47 14.73 12.69
C ASP A 23 -8.07 14.12 12.78
N ALA A 24 -7.08 14.94 13.18
CA ALA A 24 -5.66 14.61 13.10
C ALA A 24 -5.26 13.27 13.75
N GLY A 25 -5.93 12.85 14.83
CA GLY A 25 -5.67 11.55 15.48
C GLY A 25 -6.11 10.37 14.61
N THR A 26 -7.35 10.42 14.12
CA THR A 26 -7.93 9.41 13.24
C THR A 26 -7.21 9.38 11.89
N ALA A 27 -6.89 10.55 11.32
CA ALA A 27 -6.13 10.66 10.08
C ALA A 27 -4.77 9.95 10.17
N ARG A 28 -4.00 10.18 11.25
CA ARG A 28 -2.71 9.50 11.46
C ARG A 28 -2.84 7.97 11.51
N ALA A 29 -3.86 7.45 12.20
CA ALA A 29 -4.11 6.02 12.27
C ALA A 29 -4.46 5.45 10.88
N ARG A 30 -5.27 6.16 10.09
CA ARG A 30 -5.63 5.76 8.73
C ARG A 30 -4.42 5.78 7.79
N PHE A 31 -3.56 6.79 7.85
CA PHE A 31 -2.31 6.79 7.10
C PHE A 31 -1.37 5.63 7.50
N ALA A 32 -1.30 5.27 8.78
CA ALA A 32 -0.55 4.08 9.21
C ALA A 32 -1.11 2.78 8.59
N SER A 33 -2.44 2.62 8.59
CA SER A 33 -3.13 1.48 7.96
C SER A 33 -2.93 1.45 6.44
N ALA A 34 -2.94 2.61 5.77
CA ALA A 34 -2.64 2.72 4.35
C ALA A 34 -1.22 2.29 4.03
N CYS A 35 -0.23 2.74 4.83
CA CYS A 35 1.16 2.31 4.70
C CYS A 35 1.31 0.79 4.86
N GLY A 36 0.65 0.20 5.86
CA GLY A 36 0.64 -1.25 6.07
C GLY A 36 0.05 -2.00 4.88
N SER A 37 -1.12 -1.57 4.40
CA SER A 37 -1.79 -2.18 3.25
C SER A 37 -0.95 -2.09 1.97
N ALA A 38 -0.28 -0.96 1.71
CA ALA A 38 0.61 -0.82 0.56
C ALA A 38 1.83 -1.76 0.66
N LYS A 39 2.43 -1.92 1.85
CA LYS A 39 3.52 -2.90 2.08
C LYS A 39 3.08 -4.34 1.83
N GLU A 40 1.85 -4.71 2.21
CA GLU A 40 1.30 -6.03 1.91
C GLU A 40 1.18 -6.28 0.41
N VAL A 41 0.72 -5.30 -0.37
CA VAL A 41 0.66 -5.42 -1.84
C VAL A 41 2.06 -5.62 -2.42
N ARG A 42 3.06 -4.85 -1.97
CA ARG A 42 4.45 -5.00 -2.43
C ARG A 42 5.01 -6.38 -2.14
N ALA A 43 4.79 -6.91 -0.93
CA ALA A 43 5.20 -8.28 -0.59
C ALA A 43 4.51 -9.32 -1.49
N GLY A 44 3.22 -9.13 -1.79
CA GLY A 44 2.50 -9.99 -2.74
C GLY A 44 3.05 -9.92 -4.16
N LEU A 45 3.46 -8.73 -4.62
CA LEU A 45 4.10 -8.54 -5.93
C LEU A 45 5.46 -9.25 -6.01
N GLN A 46 6.28 -9.15 -4.95
CA GLN A 46 7.54 -9.87 -4.85
C GLN A 46 7.33 -11.39 -4.91
N LEU A 47 6.31 -11.90 -4.20
CA LEU A 47 5.96 -13.32 -4.23
C LEU A 47 5.45 -13.76 -5.62
N ALA A 48 4.66 -12.94 -6.29
CA ALA A 48 4.20 -13.22 -7.66
C ALA A 48 5.35 -13.32 -8.67
N VAL A 49 6.39 -12.48 -8.53
CA VAL A 49 7.61 -12.58 -9.33
C VAL A 49 8.40 -13.85 -8.98
N ALA A 50 8.56 -14.16 -7.69
CA ALA A 50 9.28 -15.34 -7.23
C ALA A 50 8.63 -16.65 -7.72
N TYR A 51 7.30 -16.71 -7.77
CA TYR A 51 6.55 -17.83 -8.34
C TYR A 51 6.53 -17.87 -9.87
N GLY A 52 7.07 -16.86 -10.55
CA GLY A 52 7.10 -16.78 -12.00
C GLY A 52 5.74 -16.45 -12.64
N TYR A 53 4.76 -15.98 -11.86
CA TYR A 53 3.44 -15.60 -12.40
C TYR A 53 3.51 -14.34 -13.25
N VAL A 54 4.41 -13.42 -12.91
CA VAL A 54 4.66 -12.18 -13.66
C VAL A 54 6.16 -11.88 -13.68
N PRO A 55 6.70 -11.37 -14.80
CA PRO A 55 8.09 -10.94 -14.82
C PRO A 55 8.28 -9.64 -14.01
N SER A 56 9.46 -9.47 -13.42
CA SER A 56 9.79 -8.29 -12.62
C SER A 56 9.57 -6.97 -13.38
N SER A 57 9.87 -6.94 -14.68
CA SER A 57 9.68 -5.77 -15.54
C SER A 57 8.23 -5.26 -15.63
N LYS A 58 7.24 -6.13 -15.39
CA LYS A 58 5.81 -5.76 -15.36
C LYS A 58 5.40 -5.21 -14.00
N VAL A 59 6.16 -5.52 -12.95
CA VAL A 59 5.87 -5.16 -11.56
C VAL A 59 6.59 -3.87 -11.15
N THR A 60 7.78 -3.59 -11.70
CA THR A 60 8.66 -2.49 -11.28
C THR A 60 7.95 -1.15 -11.12
N LYS A 61 7.17 -0.71 -12.11
CA LYS A 61 6.48 0.59 -12.04
C LYS A 61 5.44 0.64 -10.91
N VAL A 62 4.75 -0.47 -10.67
CA VAL A 62 3.74 -0.56 -9.60
C VAL A 62 4.42 -0.62 -8.24
N ASP A 63 5.52 -1.35 -8.10
CA ASP A 63 6.28 -1.41 -6.85
C ASP A 63 6.84 -0.03 -6.45
N ILE A 64 7.36 0.73 -7.42
CA ILE A 64 7.84 2.11 -7.20
C ILE A 64 6.70 3.01 -6.71
N ALA A 65 5.55 3.01 -7.39
CA ALA A 65 4.41 3.82 -6.97
C ALA A 65 3.91 3.43 -5.56
N LEU A 66 3.92 2.13 -5.22
CA LEU A 66 3.57 1.66 -3.88
C LEU A 66 4.61 2.06 -2.83
N ASP A 67 5.90 2.10 -3.17
CA ASP A 67 6.95 2.61 -2.29
C ASP A 67 6.75 4.10 -1.96
N GLU A 68 6.40 4.91 -2.96
CA GLU A 68 6.05 6.32 -2.79
C GLU A 68 4.82 6.49 -1.88
N VAL A 69 3.77 5.69 -2.12
CA VAL A 69 2.57 5.67 -1.24
C VAL A 69 2.95 5.29 0.19
N CYS A 70 3.83 4.30 0.37
CA CYS A 70 4.33 3.92 1.69
C CYS A 70 5.05 5.07 2.37
N ALA A 71 5.95 5.75 1.65
CA ALA A 71 6.74 6.86 2.17
C ALA A 71 5.85 8.06 2.58
N MET A 72 4.92 8.47 1.72
CA MET A 72 3.98 9.55 2.01
C MET A 72 3.08 9.21 3.20
N SER A 73 2.48 8.01 3.20
CA SER A 73 1.58 7.58 4.27
C SER A 73 2.32 7.41 5.59
N TRP A 74 3.57 6.93 5.57
CA TRP A 74 4.41 6.86 6.77
C TRP A 74 4.62 8.25 7.37
N ARG A 75 5.03 9.21 6.54
CA ARG A 75 5.28 10.59 6.99
C ARG A 75 4.02 11.25 7.57
N LEU A 76 2.87 11.05 6.92
CA LEU A 76 1.58 11.59 7.35
C LEU A 76 1.02 10.90 8.60
N SER A 77 1.45 9.66 8.88
CA SER A 77 1.09 8.97 10.13
C SER A 77 1.76 9.57 11.37
N GLY A 78 2.72 10.49 11.21
CA GLY A 78 3.45 11.13 12.31
C GLY A 78 4.58 10.26 12.88
N ARG A 79 5.12 9.34 12.07
CA ARG A 79 6.29 8.51 12.38
C ARG A 79 7.48 8.84 11.50
#